data_AF-X1VL09-F1
#
_entry.id   AF-X1VL09-F1
#
_cell.length_a   1.000
_cell.length_b   1.000
_cell.length_c   1.000
_cell.angle_alpha   90.00
_cell.angle_beta   90.00
_cell.angle_gamma   90.00
#
_symmetry.space_group_name_H-M   'P 1'
#
loop_
_entity.id
_entity.type
_entity.pdbx_description
1 polymer ?
#
loop_
_entity_poly.entity_id
_entity_poly.type
_entity_poly.pdbx_seq_one_letter_code
_entity_poly.pdbx_strand_id
1 'polypeptide(L)' 'MAEMGYGVTVFEGQSVAGGMLGIAIPEFRLPRKVIQAEVEHIESCGVEIRYNSPIDARHTVNDLLEEG' A
#
# COMPACT_ATOMS: atom_id res chain seq x y z
N MET A 1 6.36 -6.56 11.25
CA MET A 1 5.48 -5.66 12.05
C MET A 1 4.09 -6.25 12.18
N ALA A 2 3.34 -6.43 11.09
CA ALA A 2 2.05 -7.15 11.15
C ALA A 2 2.19 -8.57 11.71
N GLU A 3 3.14 -9.36 11.21
CA GLU A 3 3.46 -10.71 11.74
C GLU A 3 3.96 -10.72 13.20
N MET A 4 4.38 -9.55 13.73
CA MET A 4 4.79 -9.40 15.12
C MET A 4 3.63 -9.00 16.05
N GLY A 5 2.40 -8.96 15.52
CA GLY A 5 1.17 -8.67 16.28
C GLY A 5 0.75 -7.19 16.30
N TYR A 6 1.40 -6.32 15.53
CA TYR A 6 1.02 -4.91 15.44
C TYR A 6 -0.07 -4.70 14.38
N GLY A 7 -1.06 -3.86 14.67
CA GLY A 7 -1.95 -3.34 13.64
C GLY A 7 -1.16 -2.45 12.68
N VAL A 8 -1.19 -2.75 11.38
CA VAL A 8 -0.47 -2.00 10.35
C VAL A 8 -1.45 -1.57 9.27
N THR A 9 -1.50 -0.26 9.04
CA THR A 9 -2.27 0.34 7.95
C THR A 9 -1.31 1.06 7.00
N VAL A 10 -1.45 0.79 5.71
CA VAL A 10 -0.69 1.43 4.62
C VAL A 10 -1.62 2.38 3.88
N PHE A 11 -1.23 3.65 3.77
CA PHE A 11 -1.95 4.66 2.99
C PHE A 11 -1.29 4.78 1.61
N GLU A 12 -2.02 4.40 0.57
CA GLU A 12 -1.58 4.43 -0.82
C GLU A 12 -2.30 5.57 -1.56
N GLY A 13 -1.54 6.43 -2.23
CA GLY A 13 -2.07 7.60 -2.92
C GLY A 13 -2.84 7.26 -4.20
N GLN A 14 -2.56 6.13 -4.82
CA GLN A 14 -3.24 5.68 -6.03
C GLN A 14 -4.34 4.64 -5.77
N SER A 15 -5.08 4.28 -6.81
CA SER A 15 -6.09 3.21 -6.78
C SER A 15 -5.50 1.81 -6.87
N VAL A 16 -4.18 1.69 -7.00
CA VAL A 16 -3.45 0.42 -7.13
C VAL A 16 -2.20 0.42 -6.26
N ALA A 17 -1.89 -0.73 -5.67
CA ALA A 17 -0.67 -0.93 -4.89
C ALA A 17 0.51 -1.32 -5.79
N GLY A 18 1.72 -1.27 -5.23
CA GLY A 18 2.96 -1.66 -5.91
C GLY A 18 3.78 -0.49 -6.47
N GLY A 19 3.32 0.75 -6.28
CA GLY A 19 4.07 1.97 -6.59
C GLY A 19 4.72 1.96 -7.98
N MET A 20 5.98 2.38 -8.07
CA MET A 20 6.72 2.45 -9.33
C MET A 20 6.89 1.08 -10.02
N LEU A 21 6.87 -0.03 -9.27
CA LEU A 21 6.94 -1.37 -9.86
C LEU A 21 5.67 -1.69 -10.65
N GLY A 22 4.50 -1.28 -10.14
CA GLY A 22 3.22 -1.46 -10.82
C GLY A 22 2.95 -0.44 -11.93
N ILE A 23 3.53 0.77 -11.81
CA ILE A 23 3.20 1.91 -12.67
C ILE A 23 4.23 2.14 -13.77
N ALA A 24 5.53 2.05 -13.48
CA ALA A 24 6.58 2.49 -14.40
C ALA A 24 7.28 1.35 -15.16
N ILE A 25 7.29 0.13 -14.61
CA ILE A 25 7.89 -1.03 -15.28
C ILE A 25 6.87 -1.62 -16.27
N PRO A 26 7.24 -1.80 -17.55
CA PRO A 26 6.35 -2.43 -18.53
C PRO A 26 5.97 -3.86 -18.15
N GLU A 27 4.73 -4.26 -18.44
CA GLU A 27 4.16 -5.56 -18.04
C GLU A 27 4.93 -6.76 -18.60
N PHE A 28 5.55 -6.64 -19.77
CA PHE A 28 6.38 -7.70 -20.36
C PHE A 28 7.68 -7.95 -19.58
N ARG A 29 8.12 -6.99 -18.74
CA ARG A 29 9.28 -7.14 -17.85
C ARG A 29 8.88 -7.55 -16.44
N LEU A 30 7.75 -7.05 -15.96
CA LEU A 30 7.21 -7.39 -14.65
C LEU A 30 5.69 -7.56 -14.76
N PRO A 31 5.19 -8.80 -14.82
CA PRO A 31 3.76 -9.04 -14.95
C PRO A 31 3.01 -8.52 -13.73
N ARG A 32 1.95 -7.73 -13.98
CA ARG A 32 1.13 -7.13 -12.91
C ARG A 32 0.57 -8.15 -11.93
N LYS A 33 0.26 -9.36 -12.41
CA LYS A 33 -0.21 -10.49 -11.57
C LYS A 33 0.76 -10.86 -10.45
N VAL A 34 2.07 -10.68 -10.65
CA VAL A 34 3.08 -11.00 -9.63
C VAL A 34 3.02 -9.96 -8.52
N ILE A 35 2.93 -8.68 -8.91
CA ILE A 35 2.78 -7.57 -7.96
C ILE A 35 1.49 -7.72 -7.16
N GLN A 36 0.38 -8.06 -7.84
CA GLN A 36 -0.90 -8.31 -7.19
C GLN A 36 -0.82 -9.45 -6.17
N ALA A 37 -0.18 -10.58 -6.52
CA ALA A 37 -0.01 -11.70 -5.61
C ALA A 37 0.80 -11.34 -4.36
N GLU A 38 1.85 -10.51 -4.51
CA GLU A 38 2.63 -10.02 -3.37
C GLU A 38 1.82 -9.06 -2.48
N VAL A 39 1.00 -8.20 -3.08
CA VAL A 39 0.09 -7.30 -2.33
C VAL A 39 -0.94 -8.12 -1.55
N GLU A 40 -1.58 -9.10 -2.19
CA GLU A 40 -2.53 -10.01 -1.54
C GLU A 40 -1.87 -10.79 -0.40
N HIS A 41 -0.61 -11.19 -0.57
CA HIS A 41 0.15 -11.85 0.48
C HIS A 41 0.35 -10.91 1.69
N ILE A 42 0.74 -9.66 1.46
CA ILE A 42 0.89 -8.65 2.53
C ILE A 42 -0.44 -8.41 3.26
N GLU A 43 -1.55 -8.27 2.52
CA GLU A 43 -2.89 -8.14 3.10
C GLU A 43 -3.26 -9.38 3.94
N SER A 44 -2.91 -10.58 3.45
CA SER A 44 -3.13 -11.85 4.19
C SER A 44 -2.37 -11.93 5.52
N CYS A 45 -1.26 -11.19 5.67
CA CYS A 45 -0.51 -11.08 6.91
C CYS A 45 -1.13 -10.09 7.92
N GLY A 46 -2.32 -9.53 7.62
CA GLY A 46 -3.07 -8.65 8.51
C GLY A 46 -2.77 -7.16 8.31
N VAL A 47 -2.21 -6.78 7.15
CA VAL A 47 -2.01 -5.37 6.78
C VAL A 47 -3.27 -4.83 6.10
N GLU A 48 -3.77 -3.68 6.55
CA GLU A 48 -4.84 -2.94 5.87
C GLU A 48 -4.23 -1.95 4.87
N ILE A 49 -4.69 -1.96 3.61
CA ILE A 49 -4.25 -0.98 2.61
C ILE A 49 -5.41 -0.03 2.26
N ARG A 50 -5.22 1.26 2.52
CA ARG A 50 -6.16 2.33 2.18
C ARG A 50 -5.71 3.05 0.91
N TYR A 51 -6.36 2.71 -0.20
CA TYR A 51 -6.14 3.33 -1.50
C TYR A 51 -6.71 4.74 -1.60
N ASN A 52 -6.27 5.49 -2.61
CA ASN A 52 -6.69 6.88 -2.86
C ASN A 52 -6.50 7.81 -1.67
N SER A 53 -5.49 7.55 -0.84
CA SER A 53 -5.19 8.26 0.39
C SER A 53 -3.80 8.90 0.32
N PRO A 54 -3.58 9.90 -0.57
CA PRO A 54 -2.29 10.55 -0.70
C PRO A 54 -1.98 11.32 0.59
N ILE A 55 -0.70 11.29 1.01
CA ILE A 55 -0.20 12.14 2.09
C ILE A 55 0.36 13.40 1.45
N ASP A 56 -0.31 14.53 1.67
CA ASP A 56 -0.01 15.82 1.07
C ASP A 56 -0.36 16.98 2.02
N ALA A 57 -0.46 18.21 1.50
CA ALA A 57 -0.77 19.38 2.31
C ALA A 57 -2.17 19.36 2.95
N ARG A 58 -3.08 18.48 2.49
CA ARG A 58 -4.45 18.31 2.99
C ARG A 58 -4.62 17.08 3.88
N HIS A 59 -3.67 16.16 3.86
CA HIS A 59 -3.66 14.95 4.68
C HIS A 59 -2.21 14.68 5.11
N THR A 60 -1.91 15.11 6.33
CA THR A 60 -0.56 15.25 6.88
C THR A 60 -0.23 14.15 7.89
N VAL A 61 1.02 14.13 8.34
CA VAL A 61 1.47 13.20 9.39
C VAL A 61 0.69 13.41 10.70
N ASN A 62 0.25 14.63 11.01
CA ASN A 62 -0.53 14.87 12.21
C ASN A 62 -1.91 14.20 12.12
N ASP A 63 -2.54 14.26 10.95
CA ASP A 63 -3.84 13.60 10.72
C ASP A 63 -3.70 12.07 10.89
N LEU A 64 -2.61 11.48 10.40
CA LEU A 64 -2.32 10.05 10.58
C LEU A 64 -2.15 9.64 12.05
N LEU A 65 -1.58 10.52 12.89
CA LEU A 65 -1.42 10.27 14.32
C LEU A 65 -2.74 10.33 15.08
N GLU A 66 -3.74 11.04 14.55
CA GLU A 66 -5.10 11.10 15.12
C GLU A 66 -5.98 9.94 14.65
N GLU A 67 -5.69 9.33 13.49
CA GLU A 67 -6.43 8.19 12.93
C GLU A 67 -6.05 6.81 13.53
N GLY A 68 -4.92 6.72 14.25
CA GLY A 68 -4.37 5.48 14.84
C GLY A 68 -4.59 5.34 16.33
#